data_AF-A0A9E4S3L5-F1
#
_entry.id   AF-A0A9E4S3L5-F1
#
_cell.length_a   1.000
_cell.length_b   1.000
_cell.length_c   1.000
_cell.angle_alpha   90.00
_cell.angle_beta   90.00
_cell.angle_gamma   90.00
#
_symmetry.space_group_name_H-M   'P 1'
#
loop_
_entity.id
_entity.type
_entity.pdbx_description
1 polymer ?
#
loop_
_entity_poly.entity_id
_entity_poly.type
_entity_poly.pdbx_seq_one_letter_code
_entity_poly.pdbx_strand_id
1 'polypeptide(L)'
;MTTVIRKSRTAKNRRQTRSKSRQPQKSLWERINSIEIGSKKIKRAELISFSRELSTLIDAGIGIDSALKLLLEQRANTPFADVIFKLKEDLNAGVTIAESMNSQPKVFPRIYVRTVSSADRGAPLTRALNQAADFLDSAQSAMAQAKRAMIYPMMIVFVGIGIVIMLLTVSLPQMIGLFETMGADLPLPTKILISLSDFILKYPIYIVGIGVGTIVGGVKLGKTRRGSRFIHSMMLKVPMLGPIIIGADLARSAGALASLSEVGLPLPDAMEVAQETAGNLIIREALSNARLGLIAGNGLARPLEKTGLFPPTFIQTLKVAEDTGTLDENLRRMSEFYQKDSSERVKSMVGLIEPLATIAVALAVGFIAMAVIMPMYSILGSFTQ
;
A
#
# COMPACT_ATOMS: atom_id res chain seq x y z
N MET A 1 36.33 -27.88 -88.34
CA MET A 1 35.56 -28.34 -89.52
C MET A 1 34.32 -29.07 -89.03
N THR A 2 33.17 -28.91 -89.71
CA THR A 2 32.00 -29.80 -89.77
C THR A 2 31.33 -30.16 -88.40
N THR A 3 30.20 -29.58 -87.96
CA THR A 3 28.83 -29.49 -88.52
C THR A 3 28.03 -30.82 -88.50
N VAL A 4 26.69 -30.71 -88.34
CA VAL A 4 25.60 -31.73 -88.46
C VAL A 4 25.21 -32.48 -87.15
N ILE A 5 23.93 -32.77 -86.79
CA ILE A 5 22.68 -31.95 -86.76
C ILE A 5 21.53 -32.65 -85.95
N ARG A 6 20.78 -31.91 -85.10
CA ARG A 6 19.43 -32.25 -84.52
C ARG A 6 19.34 -33.52 -83.59
N LYS A 7 18.28 -33.77 -82.79
CA LYS A 7 16.89 -33.25 -82.74
C LYS A 7 16.21 -33.40 -81.35
N SER A 8 15.55 -32.33 -80.88
CA SER A 8 14.24 -32.27 -80.15
C SER A 8 13.91 -33.10 -78.88
N ARG A 9 13.06 -32.48 -78.02
CA ARG A 9 12.38 -32.97 -76.79
C ARG A 9 13.24 -32.84 -75.52
N THR A 10 12.85 -32.13 -74.45
CA THR A 10 11.55 -31.51 -74.08
C THR A 10 11.77 -30.24 -73.24
N ALA A 11 11.30 -29.08 -73.70
CA ALA A 11 11.37 -27.82 -72.95
C ALA A 11 10.02 -27.49 -72.29
N LYS A 12 9.83 -27.86 -71.02
CA LYS A 12 8.73 -27.35 -70.18
C LYS A 12 9.09 -27.27 -68.69
N ASN A 13 10.29 -26.75 -68.37
CA ASN A 13 10.70 -26.50 -66.99
C ASN A 13 10.77 -24.98 -66.69
N ARG A 14 9.60 -24.35 -66.54
CA ARG A 14 9.42 -22.97 -66.05
C ARG A 14 8.11 -22.84 -65.25
N ARG A 15 8.01 -23.60 -64.15
CA ARG A 15 7.01 -23.41 -63.08
C ARG A 15 7.61 -23.67 -61.70
N GLN A 16 8.68 -22.94 -61.37
CA GLN A 16 9.13 -22.75 -59.98
C GLN A 16 9.22 -21.24 -59.68
N THR A 17 8.05 -20.61 -59.59
CA THR A 17 7.92 -19.26 -59.06
C THR A 17 6.73 -19.18 -58.13
N ARG A 18 7.02 -18.89 -56.85
CA ARG A 18 6.09 -18.32 -55.86
C ARG A 18 4.88 -19.18 -55.47
N SER A 19 5.14 -20.15 -54.60
CA SER A 19 4.27 -20.38 -53.43
C SER A 19 5.14 -20.42 -52.17
N LYS A 20 5.54 -19.23 -51.69
CA LYS A 20 5.93 -19.11 -50.27
C LYS A 20 4.63 -19.09 -49.49
N SER A 21 4.39 -20.13 -48.70
CA SER A 21 3.30 -20.17 -47.73
C SER A 21 3.41 -18.98 -46.80
N ARG A 22 2.54 -17.98 -47.01
CA ARG A 22 2.29 -16.93 -46.02
C ARG A 22 1.63 -17.61 -44.82
N GLN A 23 2.42 -17.92 -43.81
CA GLN A 23 1.87 -18.10 -42.47
C GLN A 23 1.04 -16.83 -42.15
N PRO A 24 -0.20 -16.96 -41.66
CA PRO A 24 -0.98 -15.79 -41.27
C PRO A 24 -0.25 -15.11 -40.10
N GLN A 25 0.35 -13.96 -40.40
CA GLN A 25 1.07 -13.15 -39.45
C GLN A 25 0.02 -12.55 -38.50
N LYS A 26 -0.24 -13.22 -37.37
CA LYS A 26 -1.23 -12.81 -36.37
C LYS A 26 -1.13 -11.31 -36.13
N SER A 27 -2.26 -10.62 -36.29
CA SER A 27 -2.30 -9.17 -36.25
C SER A 27 -1.81 -8.65 -34.91
N LEU A 28 -1.23 -7.45 -34.89
CA LEU A 28 -0.84 -6.80 -33.62
C LEU A 28 -2.03 -6.69 -32.67
N TRP A 29 -3.25 -6.54 -33.21
CA TRP A 29 -4.51 -6.51 -32.47
C TRP A 29 -4.85 -7.84 -31.77
N GLU A 30 -4.67 -8.99 -32.43
CA GLU A 30 -4.83 -10.31 -31.78
C GLU A 30 -3.75 -10.55 -30.71
N ARG A 31 -2.55 -10.01 -30.89
CA ARG A 31 -1.48 -10.06 -29.88
C ARG A 31 -1.76 -9.13 -28.70
N ILE A 32 -2.54 -8.07 -28.88
CA ILE A 32 -3.02 -7.18 -27.81
C ILE A 32 -4.19 -7.82 -27.05
N ASN A 33 -5.13 -8.46 -27.74
CA ASN A 33 -6.24 -9.19 -27.10
C ASN A 33 -5.84 -10.53 -26.45
N SER A 34 -4.63 -11.03 -26.70
CA SER A 34 -4.03 -12.17 -25.99
C SER A 34 -3.03 -11.78 -24.91
N ILE A 35 -2.88 -10.48 -24.62
CA ILE A 35 -2.42 -10.03 -23.31
C ILE A 35 -3.60 -10.29 -22.37
N GLU A 36 -3.43 -11.21 -21.42
CA GLU A 36 -4.41 -11.48 -20.37
C GLU A 36 -4.89 -10.16 -19.76
N ILE A 37 -6.16 -9.80 -20.01
CA ILE A 37 -6.74 -8.52 -19.59
C ILE A 37 -6.96 -8.57 -18.07
N GLY A 38 -5.87 -8.30 -17.35
CA GLY A 38 -5.80 -8.13 -15.91
C GLY A 38 -6.44 -9.26 -15.11
N SER A 39 -5.61 -10.11 -14.48
CA SER A 39 -5.99 -10.84 -13.28
C SER A 39 -6.52 -9.82 -12.25
N LYS A 40 -7.84 -9.57 -12.26
CA LYS A 40 -8.49 -8.52 -11.48
C LYS A 40 -8.16 -8.77 -10.02
N LYS A 41 -7.42 -7.84 -9.43
CA LYS A 41 -6.83 -8.03 -8.11
C LYS A 41 -7.93 -8.26 -7.08
N ILE A 42 -8.03 -9.50 -6.61
CA ILE A 42 -8.97 -9.94 -5.57
C ILE A 42 -8.88 -8.99 -4.38
N LYS A 43 -10.04 -8.55 -3.90
CA LYS A 43 -10.10 -7.63 -2.76
C LYS A 43 -9.95 -8.42 -1.46
N ARG A 44 -9.26 -7.86 -0.47
CA ARG A 44 -9.18 -8.46 0.88
C ARG A 44 -10.56 -8.74 1.48
N ALA A 45 -11.54 -7.87 1.21
CA ALA A 45 -12.94 -8.08 1.58
C ALA A 45 -13.53 -9.40 1.05
N GLU A 46 -13.24 -9.77 -0.21
CA GLU A 46 -13.74 -11.01 -0.82
C GLU A 46 -13.15 -12.24 -0.12
N LEU A 47 -11.86 -12.20 0.25
CA LEU A 47 -11.20 -13.24 1.05
C LEU A 47 -11.76 -13.33 2.48
N ILE A 48 -12.02 -12.20 3.14
CA ILE A 48 -12.64 -12.16 4.48
C ILE A 48 -14.03 -12.81 4.44
N SER A 49 -14.89 -12.38 3.51
CA SER A 49 -16.23 -12.96 3.34
C SER A 49 -16.18 -14.45 3.03
N PHE A 50 -15.35 -14.87 2.07
CA PHE A 50 -15.14 -16.29 1.76
C PHE A 50 -14.72 -17.12 2.99
N SER A 51 -13.81 -16.59 3.82
CA SER A 51 -13.31 -17.29 5.01
C SER A 51 -14.42 -17.51 6.04
N ARG A 52 -15.23 -16.47 6.30
CA ARG A 52 -16.37 -16.55 7.23
C ARG A 52 -17.47 -17.46 6.70
N GLU A 53 -17.84 -17.33 5.43
CA GLU A 53 -18.86 -18.18 4.79
C GLU A 53 -18.42 -19.65 4.75
N LEU A 54 -17.17 -19.94 4.39
CA LEU A 54 -16.62 -21.31 4.42
C LEU A 54 -16.63 -21.87 5.85
N SER A 55 -16.28 -21.08 6.86
CA SER A 55 -16.45 -21.50 8.26
C SER A 55 -17.90 -21.82 8.56
N THR A 56 -18.84 -20.90 8.29
CA THR A 56 -20.27 -21.07 8.59
C THR A 56 -20.86 -22.32 7.92
N LEU A 57 -20.47 -22.63 6.68
CA LEU A 57 -20.92 -23.85 6.00
C LEU A 57 -20.36 -25.12 6.68
N ILE A 58 -19.08 -25.12 7.05
CA ILE A 58 -18.45 -26.27 7.73
C ILE A 58 -18.99 -26.43 9.16
N ASP A 59 -19.19 -25.34 9.90
CA ASP A 59 -19.82 -25.33 11.23
C ASP A 59 -21.28 -25.83 11.17
N ALA A 60 -21.98 -25.61 10.05
CA ALA A 60 -23.30 -26.18 9.76
C ALA A 60 -23.27 -27.66 9.32
N GLY A 61 -22.11 -28.33 9.36
CA GLY A 61 -21.94 -29.74 9.00
C GLY A 61 -21.81 -30.01 7.50
N ILE A 62 -21.70 -28.99 6.65
CA ILE A 62 -21.52 -29.16 5.20
C ILE A 62 -20.05 -29.53 4.93
N GLY A 63 -19.84 -30.70 4.33
CA GLY A 63 -18.50 -31.16 3.95
C GLY A 63 -17.79 -30.17 3.02
N ILE A 64 -16.48 -30.02 3.21
CA ILE A 64 -15.66 -28.95 2.60
C ILE A 64 -15.75 -28.88 1.07
N ASP A 65 -15.83 -30.04 0.39
CA ASP A 65 -15.99 -30.12 -1.06
C ASP A 65 -17.32 -29.50 -1.55
N SER A 66 -18.40 -29.79 -0.82
CA SER A 66 -19.75 -29.23 -1.05
C SER A 66 -19.80 -27.74 -0.70
N ALA A 67 -19.16 -27.33 0.39
CA ALA A 67 -19.06 -25.93 0.77
C ALA A 67 -18.32 -25.11 -0.31
N LEU A 68 -17.16 -25.58 -0.77
CA LEU A 68 -16.42 -24.95 -1.88
C LEU A 68 -17.25 -24.92 -3.18
N LYS A 69 -18.05 -25.95 -3.48
CA LYS A 69 -18.95 -25.97 -4.63
C LYS A 69 -20.02 -24.86 -4.54
N LEU A 70 -20.70 -24.73 -3.40
CA LEU A 70 -21.71 -23.68 -3.17
C LEU A 70 -21.10 -22.27 -3.29
N LEU A 71 -19.91 -22.06 -2.68
CA LEU A 71 -19.20 -20.79 -2.75
C LEU A 71 -18.70 -20.44 -4.16
N LEU A 72 -18.38 -21.44 -4.98
CA LEU A 72 -18.03 -21.29 -6.39
C LEU A 72 -19.24 -20.89 -7.22
N GLU A 73 -20.37 -21.58 -7.05
CA GLU A 73 -21.64 -21.28 -7.75
C GLU A 73 -22.12 -19.85 -7.46
N GLN A 74 -22.04 -19.41 -6.21
CA GLN A 74 -22.34 -18.02 -5.80
C GLN A 74 -21.41 -16.97 -6.41
N ARG A 75 -20.20 -17.36 -6.83
CA ARG A 75 -19.11 -16.44 -7.25
C ARG A 75 -18.65 -16.61 -8.69
N ALA A 76 -19.36 -17.41 -9.50
CA ALA A 76 -18.92 -17.87 -10.83
C ALA A 76 -18.45 -16.76 -11.78
N ASN A 77 -19.00 -15.55 -11.68
CA ASN A 77 -18.63 -14.39 -12.52
C ASN A 77 -17.51 -13.50 -11.92
N THR A 78 -16.76 -13.98 -10.92
CA THR A 78 -15.71 -13.23 -10.23
C THR A 78 -14.33 -13.84 -10.45
N PRO A 79 -13.23 -13.05 -10.36
CA PRO A 79 -11.86 -13.57 -10.41
C PRO A 79 -11.50 -14.49 -9.23
N PHE A 80 -12.38 -14.56 -8.22
CA PHE A 80 -12.24 -15.43 -7.07
C PHE A 80 -12.80 -16.84 -7.36
N ALA A 81 -13.58 -17.02 -8.43
CA ALA A 81 -14.05 -18.34 -8.87
C ALA A 81 -12.87 -19.27 -9.20
N ASP A 82 -11.89 -18.79 -9.98
CA ASP A 82 -10.70 -19.56 -10.35
C ASP A 82 -9.91 -20.04 -9.11
N VAL A 83 -9.86 -19.21 -8.06
CA VAL A 83 -9.22 -19.54 -6.78
C VAL A 83 -9.97 -20.66 -6.06
N ILE A 84 -11.30 -20.56 -5.94
CA ILE A 84 -12.13 -21.58 -5.29
C ILE A 84 -12.12 -22.88 -6.09
N PHE A 85 -12.17 -22.80 -7.42
CA PHE A 85 -12.05 -23.94 -8.30
C PHE A 85 -10.73 -24.68 -8.10
N LYS A 86 -9.60 -23.94 -8.07
CA LYS A 86 -8.29 -24.54 -7.78
C LYS A 86 -8.22 -25.15 -6.37
N LEU A 87 -8.74 -24.48 -5.34
CA LEU A 87 -8.84 -25.08 -4.00
C LEU A 87 -9.58 -26.42 -4.06
N LYS A 88 -10.71 -26.47 -4.78
CA LYS A 88 -11.51 -27.70 -4.95
C LYS A 88 -10.76 -28.81 -5.70
N GLU A 89 -10.04 -28.49 -6.78
CA GLU A 89 -9.21 -29.49 -7.47
C GLU A 89 -8.08 -30.02 -6.58
N ASP A 90 -7.33 -29.14 -5.92
CA ASP A 90 -6.22 -29.51 -5.03
C ASP A 90 -6.70 -30.40 -3.87
N LEU A 91 -7.84 -30.07 -3.23
CA LEU A 91 -8.43 -30.92 -2.18
C LEU A 91 -8.88 -32.29 -2.70
N ASN A 92 -9.47 -32.36 -3.90
CA ASN A 92 -9.85 -33.63 -4.52
C ASN A 92 -8.64 -34.46 -4.96
N ALA A 93 -7.49 -33.84 -5.20
CA ALA A 93 -6.20 -34.50 -5.39
C ALA A 93 -5.51 -34.92 -4.07
N GLY A 94 -6.11 -34.64 -2.92
CA GLY A 94 -5.58 -34.99 -1.59
C GLY A 94 -4.56 -33.99 -1.01
N VAL A 95 -4.39 -32.81 -1.61
CA VAL A 95 -3.54 -31.73 -1.09
C VAL A 95 -4.26 -31.00 0.06
N THR A 96 -3.55 -30.58 1.10
CA THR A 96 -4.22 -29.85 2.20
C THR A 96 -4.70 -28.47 1.75
N ILE A 97 -5.74 -27.96 2.42
CA ILE A 97 -6.27 -26.63 2.12
C ILE A 97 -5.21 -25.53 2.31
N ALA A 98 -4.34 -25.66 3.31
CA ALA A 98 -3.27 -24.70 3.55
C ALA A 98 -2.18 -24.77 2.46
N GLU A 99 -1.83 -25.95 1.97
CA GLU A 99 -0.87 -26.11 0.86
C GLU A 99 -1.42 -25.53 -0.46
N SER A 100 -2.70 -25.79 -0.77
CA SER A 100 -3.36 -25.19 -1.93
C SER A 100 -3.37 -23.66 -1.86
N MET A 101 -3.69 -23.10 -0.69
CA MET A 101 -3.62 -21.65 -0.43
C MET A 101 -2.18 -21.11 -0.55
N ASN A 102 -1.18 -21.86 -0.06
CA ASN A 102 0.24 -21.49 -0.18
C ASN A 102 0.71 -21.45 -1.64
N SER A 103 0.12 -22.25 -2.53
CA SER A 103 0.39 -22.20 -3.98
C SER A 103 -0.12 -20.90 -4.64
N GLN A 104 -0.93 -20.11 -3.94
CA GLN A 104 -1.58 -18.88 -4.43
C GLN A 104 -1.22 -17.64 -3.57
N PRO A 105 0.08 -17.30 -3.39
CA PRO A 105 0.54 -16.28 -2.43
C PRO A 105 0.17 -14.83 -2.81
N LYS A 106 -0.35 -14.62 -4.03
CA LYS A 106 -0.94 -13.33 -4.45
C LYS A 106 -2.31 -13.08 -3.82
N VAL A 107 -3.01 -14.15 -3.42
CA VAL A 107 -4.37 -14.12 -2.86
C VAL A 107 -4.31 -14.31 -1.36
N PHE A 108 -3.64 -15.38 -0.90
CA PHE A 108 -3.54 -15.73 0.53
C PHE A 108 -2.21 -15.22 1.11
N PRO A 109 -2.22 -14.25 2.04
CA PRO A 109 -0.99 -13.79 2.70
C PRO A 109 -0.37 -14.89 3.57
N ARG A 110 0.95 -14.87 3.77
CA ARG A 110 1.67 -15.90 4.57
C ARG A 110 1.09 -16.10 5.97
N ILE A 111 0.68 -15.02 6.65
CA ILE A 111 -0.04 -15.09 7.93
C ILE A 111 -1.37 -15.88 7.83
N TYR A 112 -2.18 -15.63 6.80
CA TYR A 112 -3.44 -16.35 6.58
C TYR A 112 -3.20 -17.84 6.36
N VAL A 113 -2.25 -18.18 5.45
CA VAL A 113 -1.86 -19.57 5.18
C VAL A 113 -1.35 -20.26 6.44
N ARG A 114 -0.53 -19.58 7.25
CA ARG A 114 0.01 -20.12 8.50
C ARG A 114 -1.09 -20.34 9.55
N THR A 115 -2.04 -19.41 9.70
CA THR A 115 -3.21 -19.61 10.56
C THR A 115 -4.04 -20.80 10.09
N VAL A 116 -4.33 -20.93 8.79
CA VAL A 116 -5.09 -22.10 8.29
C VAL A 116 -4.33 -23.41 8.46
N SER A 117 -3.00 -23.42 8.31
CA SER A 117 -2.16 -24.62 8.50
C SER A 117 -2.11 -25.17 9.92
N SER A 118 -2.65 -24.46 10.93
CA SER A 118 -2.84 -25.05 12.26
C SER A 118 -3.96 -26.09 12.27
N ALA A 119 -4.91 -26.03 11.32
CA ALA A 119 -5.96 -27.03 11.16
C ALA A 119 -5.39 -28.40 10.77
N ASP A 120 -4.38 -28.42 9.90
CA ASP A 120 -3.63 -29.61 9.52
C ASP A 120 -2.88 -30.24 10.73
N ARG A 121 -2.65 -29.45 11.79
CA ARG A 121 -2.06 -29.89 13.07
C ARG A 121 -3.10 -30.28 14.14
N GLY A 122 -4.38 -30.40 13.76
CA GLY A 122 -5.46 -30.86 14.63
C GLY A 122 -6.35 -29.76 15.24
N ALA A 123 -6.15 -28.49 14.89
CA ALA A 123 -7.08 -27.43 15.29
C ALA A 123 -8.38 -27.47 14.44
N PRO A 124 -9.53 -26.99 14.94
CA PRO A 124 -10.73 -26.85 14.12
C PRO A 124 -10.51 -25.86 12.96
N LEU A 125 -10.72 -26.31 11.72
CA LEU A 125 -10.56 -25.48 10.52
C LEU A 125 -11.45 -24.22 10.56
N THR A 126 -12.65 -24.33 11.12
CA THR A 126 -13.59 -23.22 11.27
C THR A 126 -13.05 -22.12 12.18
N ARG A 127 -12.44 -22.50 13.32
CA ARG A 127 -11.70 -21.57 14.18
C ARG A 127 -10.53 -20.92 13.43
N ALA A 128 -9.74 -21.69 12.70
CA ALA A 128 -8.60 -21.17 11.94
C ALA A 128 -9.01 -20.18 10.82
N LEU A 129 -10.11 -20.46 10.10
CA LEU A 129 -10.67 -19.59 9.07
C LEU A 129 -11.20 -18.27 9.65
N ASN A 130 -11.95 -18.32 10.75
CA ASN A 130 -12.45 -17.11 11.42
C ASN A 130 -11.29 -16.25 11.95
N GLN A 131 -10.31 -16.87 12.62
CA GLN A 131 -9.13 -16.18 13.13
C GLN A 131 -8.33 -15.47 12.02
N ALA A 132 -8.19 -16.14 10.87
CA ALA A 132 -7.51 -15.58 9.71
C ALA A 132 -8.32 -14.43 9.06
N ALA A 133 -9.66 -14.52 9.07
CA ALA A 133 -10.56 -13.46 8.64
C ALA A 133 -10.49 -12.22 9.55
N ASP A 134 -10.52 -12.40 10.87
CA ASP A 134 -10.47 -11.33 11.87
C ASP A 134 -9.15 -10.54 11.79
N PHE A 135 -8.03 -11.23 11.57
CA PHE A 135 -6.74 -10.59 11.34
C PHE A 135 -6.74 -9.72 10.06
N LEU A 136 -7.29 -10.24 8.96
CA LEU A 136 -7.37 -9.51 7.69
C LEU A 136 -8.30 -8.29 7.79
N ASP A 137 -9.42 -8.41 8.51
CA ASP A 137 -10.40 -7.34 8.71
C ASP A 137 -9.86 -6.23 9.62
N SER A 138 -9.16 -6.60 10.70
CA SER A 138 -8.40 -5.65 11.54
C SER A 138 -7.40 -4.84 10.72
N ALA A 139 -6.63 -5.51 9.86
CA ALA A 139 -5.67 -4.84 8.97
C ALA A 139 -6.34 -3.98 7.88
N GLN A 140 -7.52 -4.36 7.40
CA GLN A 140 -8.27 -3.60 6.40
C GLN A 140 -8.96 -2.38 6.99
N SER A 141 -9.59 -2.51 8.15
CA SER A 141 -10.31 -1.44 8.84
C SER A 141 -9.37 -0.31 9.26
N ALA A 142 -8.15 -0.62 9.74
CA ALA A 142 -7.11 0.37 10.04
C ALA A 142 -6.72 1.20 8.80
N MET A 143 -6.48 0.53 7.65
CA MET A 143 -6.19 1.22 6.37
C MET A 143 -7.38 2.06 5.87
N ALA A 144 -8.61 1.56 6.04
CA ALA A 144 -9.82 2.26 5.64
C ALA A 144 -10.06 3.53 6.49
N GLN A 145 -9.84 3.45 7.81
CA GLN A 145 -9.90 4.61 8.71
C GLN A 145 -8.87 5.68 8.32
N ALA A 146 -7.60 5.28 8.12
CA ALA A 146 -6.55 6.21 7.69
C ALA A 146 -6.87 6.87 6.33
N LYS A 147 -7.38 6.10 5.35
CA LYS A 147 -7.77 6.66 4.05
C LYS A 147 -8.95 7.64 4.16
N ARG A 148 -9.95 7.32 5.00
CA ARG A 148 -11.12 8.21 5.23
C ARG A 148 -10.70 9.52 5.91
N ALA A 149 -9.82 9.46 6.89
CA ALA A 149 -9.32 10.64 7.60
C ALA A 149 -8.63 11.65 6.67
N MET A 150 -7.91 11.19 5.63
CA MET A 150 -7.23 12.07 4.68
C MET A 150 -8.15 12.79 3.67
N ILE A 151 -9.43 12.43 3.56
CA ILE A 151 -10.34 13.04 2.56
C ILE A 151 -10.50 14.54 2.82
N TYR A 152 -10.72 14.94 4.07
CA TYR A 152 -10.99 16.34 4.41
C TYR A 152 -9.76 17.26 4.23
N PRO A 153 -8.55 16.91 4.70
CA PRO A 153 -7.34 17.66 4.36
C PRO A 153 -7.09 17.81 2.86
N MET A 154 -7.34 16.76 2.06
CA MET A 154 -7.21 16.84 0.60
C MET A 154 -8.19 17.85 -0.01
N MET A 155 -9.42 17.95 0.50
CA MET A 155 -10.41 18.93 0.03
C MET A 155 -9.98 20.37 0.32
N ILE A 156 -9.51 20.69 1.54
CA ILE A 156 -9.02 22.05 1.87
C ILE A 156 -7.86 22.42 0.96
N VAL A 157 -6.86 21.54 0.83
CA VAL A 157 -5.67 21.81 0.02
C VAL A 157 -6.05 21.99 -1.46
N PHE A 158 -6.97 21.18 -1.99
CA PHE A 158 -7.44 21.30 -3.36
C PHE A 158 -8.16 22.63 -3.62
N VAL A 159 -9.10 23.02 -2.74
CA VAL A 159 -9.83 24.30 -2.86
C VAL A 159 -8.90 25.49 -2.67
N GLY A 160 -7.98 25.44 -1.70
CA GLY A 160 -7.00 26.50 -1.45
C GLY A 160 -6.04 26.71 -2.62
N ILE A 161 -5.54 25.63 -3.23
CA ILE A 161 -4.75 25.70 -4.47
C ILE A 161 -5.58 26.31 -5.61
N GLY A 162 -6.85 25.93 -5.74
CA GLY A 162 -7.77 26.51 -6.73
C GLY A 162 -7.94 28.03 -6.58
N ILE A 163 -8.14 28.52 -5.35
CA ILE A 163 -8.24 29.95 -5.03
C ILE A 163 -6.93 30.67 -5.38
N VAL A 164 -5.77 30.11 -4.99
CA VAL A 164 -4.46 30.71 -5.30
C VAL A 164 -4.23 30.80 -6.82
N ILE A 165 -4.52 29.74 -7.58
CA ILE A 165 -4.40 29.74 -9.05
C ILE A 165 -5.35 30.76 -9.69
N MET A 166 -6.59 30.89 -9.19
CA MET A 166 -7.54 31.89 -9.67
C MET A 166 -7.03 33.32 -9.45
N LEU A 167 -6.52 33.64 -8.26
CA LEU A 167 -5.96 34.97 -7.97
C LEU A 167 -4.73 35.28 -8.83
N LEU A 168 -3.86 34.29 -9.07
CA LEU A 168 -2.66 34.46 -9.92
C LEU A 168 -2.98 34.60 -11.42
N THR A 169 -4.05 33.96 -11.90
CA THR A 169 -4.41 34.01 -13.34
C THR A 169 -5.38 35.13 -13.70
N VAL A 170 -6.20 35.61 -12.76
CA VAL A 170 -7.21 36.67 -13.01
C VAL A 170 -6.82 38.00 -12.37
N SER A 171 -6.50 38.02 -11.08
CA SER A 171 -6.29 39.27 -10.33
C SER A 171 -4.90 39.87 -10.57
N LEU A 172 -3.85 39.04 -10.62
CA LEU A 172 -2.48 39.51 -10.79
C LEU A 172 -2.22 40.20 -12.16
N PRO A 173 -2.68 39.69 -13.32
CA PRO A 173 -2.43 40.34 -14.61
C PRO A 173 -3.12 41.70 -14.75
N GLN A 174 -4.30 41.87 -14.14
CA GLN A 174 -5.02 43.14 -14.12
C GLN A 174 -4.22 44.23 -13.39
N MET A 175 -3.48 43.87 -12.34
CA MET A 175 -2.58 44.80 -11.63
C MET A 175 -1.29 45.09 -12.40
N ILE A 176 -0.72 44.12 -13.10
CA ILE A 176 0.47 44.33 -13.92
C ILE A 176 0.17 45.36 -15.03
N GLY A 177 -0.93 45.19 -15.78
CA GLY A 177 -1.31 46.12 -16.84
C GLY A 177 -1.63 47.54 -16.34
N LEU A 178 -2.16 47.66 -15.11
CA LEU A 178 -2.35 48.97 -14.47
C LEU A 178 -1.02 49.63 -14.08
N PHE A 179 -0.01 48.85 -13.67
CA PHE A 179 1.33 49.40 -13.37
C PHE A 179 2.11 49.79 -14.62
N GLU A 180 2.04 48.97 -15.68
CA GLU A 180 2.66 49.27 -16.99
C GLU A 180 2.10 50.56 -17.61
N THR A 181 0.79 50.80 -17.49
CA THR A 181 0.16 52.02 -18.03
C THR A 181 0.45 53.28 -17.21
N MET A 182 0.80 53.14 -15.93
CA MET A 182 1.16 54.27 -15.05
C MET A 182 2.67 54.54 -14.97
N GLY A 183 3.50 53.70 -15.60
CA GLY A 183 4.97 53.83 -15.57
C GLY A 183 5.59 53.64 -14.19
N ALA A 184 4.85 53.04 -13.25
CA ALA A 184 5.24 52.90 -11.85
C ALA A 184 6.00 51.59 -11.61
N ASP A 185 6.97 51.62 -10.69
CA ASP A 185 7.80 50.46 -10.38
C ASP A 185 7.05 49.47 -9.45
N LEU A 186 6.99 48.19 -9.84
CA LEU A 186 6.26 47.17 -9.07
C LEU A 186 6.91 46.96 -7.67
N PRO A 187 6.13 46.91 -6.58
CA PRO A 187 6.64 46.61 -5.24
C PRO A 187 7.32 45.24 -5.13
N LEU A 188 8.26 45.10 -4.18
CA LEU A 188 9.01 43.87 -3.93
C LEU A 188 8.13 42.62 -3.70
N PRO A 189 7.07 42.65 -2.88
CA PRO A 189 6.18 41.49 -2.70
C PRO A 189 5.52 41.04 -4.01
N THR A 190 5.11 41.98 -4.85
CA THR A 190 4.50 41.74 -6.16
C THR A 190 5.51 41.16 -7.15
N LYS A 191 6.74 41.70 -7.20
CA LYS A 191 7.85 41.15 -8.00
C LYS A 191 8.19 39.70 -7.61
N ILE A 192 8.23 39.39 -6.30
CA ILE A 192 8.42 38.01 -5.79
C ILE A 192 7.26 37.12 -6.24
N LEU A 193 6.00 37.56 -6.05
CA LEU A 193 4.82 36.79 -6.41
C LEU A 193 4.77 36.46 -7.91
N ILE A 194 5.08 37.43 -8.78
CA ILE A 194 5.17 37.24 -10.24
C ILE A 194 6.24 36.20 -10.57
N SER A 195 7.45 36.33 -10.01
CA SER A 195 8.54 35.37 -10.29
C SER A 195 8.21 33.94 -9.87
N LEU A 196 7.45 33.77 -8.79
CA LEU A 196 7.01 32.47 -8.29
C LEU A 196 5.85 31.90 -9.15
N SER A 197 4.91 32.76 -9.56
CA SER A 197 3.82 32.43 -10.47
C SER A 197 4.35 31.97 -11.83
N ASP A 198 5.25 32.74 -12.43
CA ASP A 198 5.88 32.42 -13.71
C ASP A 198 6.64 31.10 -13.65
N PHE A 199 7.38 30.83 -12.56
CA PHE A 199 8.06 29.55 -12.38
C PHE A 199 7.06 28.37 -12.36
N ILE A 200 5.94 28.52 -11.65
CA ILE A 200 4.90 27.48 -11.54
C ILE A 200 4.17 27.27 -12.88
N LEU A 201 3.78 28.34 -13.56
CA LEU A 201 3.03 28.30 -14.82
C LEU A 201 3.89 27.89 -16.03
N LYS A 202 5.18 28.26 -16.05
CA LYS A 202 6.10 27.95 -17.15
C LYS A 202 6.69 26.55 -17.08
N TYR A 203 6.81 25.97 -15.88
CA TYR A 203 7.46 24.67 -15.66
C TYR A 203 6.60 23.59 -14.98
N PRO A 204 5.28 23.45 -15.25
CA PRO A 204 4.44 22.47 -14.58
C PRO A 204 4.92 21.04 -14.82
N ILE A 205 5.45 20.74 -16.01
CA ILE A 205 6.02 19.43 -16.36
C ILE A 205 7.26 19.09 -15.54
N TYR A 206 8.08 20.09 -15.15
CA TYR A 206 9.27 19.88 -14.33
C TYR A 206 8.92 19.77 -12.85
N ILE A 207 7.93 20.53 -12.36
CA ILE A 207 7.44 20.40 -10.97
C ILE A 207 6.83 19.01 -10.76
N VAL A 208 5.96 18.57 -11.67
CA VAL A 208 5.42 17.20 -11.67
C VAL A 208 6.53 16.17 -11.87
N GLY A 209 7.49 16.42 -12.77
CA GLY A 209 8.64 15.56 -13.03
C GLY A 209 9.57 15.38 -11.82
N ILE A 210 9.82 16.43 -11.04
CA ILE A 210 10.58 16.40 -9.79
C ILE A 210 9.80 15.66 -8.71
N GLY A 211 8.49 15.89 -8.58
CA GLY A 211 7.63 15.16 -7.64
C GLY A 211 7.63 13.66 -7.93
N VAL A 212 7.33 13.26 -9.17
CA VAL A 212 7.37 11.87 -9.62
C VAL A 212 8.77 11.29 -9.52
N GLY A 213 9.81 12.04 -9.91
CA GLY A 213 11.22 11.62 -9.81
C GLY A 213 11.66 11.37 -8.37
N THR A 214 11.20 12.18 -7.41
CA THR A 214 11.46 12.01 -5.98
C THR A 214 10.74 10.78 -5.43
N ILE A 215 9.47 10.55 -5.82
CA ILE A 215 8.71 9.36 -5.43
C ILE A 215 9.37 8.09 -6.01
N VAL A 216 9.67 8.06 -7.32
CA VAL A 216 10.30 6.92 -8.00
C VAL A 216 11.71 6.67 -7.48
N GLY A 217 12.48 7.73 -7.24
CA GLY A 217 13.80 7.69 -6.62
C GLY A 217 13.75 7.10 -5.21
N GLY A 218 12.85 7.61 -4.36
CA GLY A 218 12.61 7.09 -3.01
C GLY A 218 12.18 5.62 -3.01
N VAL A 219 11.28 5.22 -3.92
CA VAL A 219 10.89 3.81 -4.11
C VAL A 219 12.07 2.95 -4.59
N LYS A 220 12.93 3.45 -5.47
CA LYS A 220 14.10 2.71 -5.98
C LYS A 220 15.21 2.57 -4.93
N LEU A 221 15.45 3.60 -4.11
CA LEU A 221 16.28 3.52 -2.90
C LEU A 221 15.67 2.55 -1.87
N GLY A 222 14.36 2.62 -1.65
CA GLY A 222 13.62 1.71 -0.76
C GLY A 222 13.64 0.24 -1.19
N LYS A 223 13.89 -0.06 -2.48
CA LYS A 223 14.14 -1.44 -2.97
C LYS A 223 15.55 -1.96 -2.66
N THR A 224 16.49 -1.09 -2.29
CA THR A 224 17.87 -1.47 -1.95
C THR A 224 17.98 -1.75 -0.45
N ARG A 225 18.63 -2.84 -0.03
CA ARG A 225 18.75 -3.21 1.41
C ARG A 225 19.21 -2.05 2.30
N ARG A 226 20.27 -1.33 1.91
CA ARG A 226 20.78 -0.16 2.67
C ARG A 226 19.78 1.01 2.68
N GLY A 227 19.17 1.33 1.52
CA GLY A 227 18.21 2.43 1.39
C GLY A 227 16.92 2.18 2.18
N SER A 228 16.37 0.96 2.11
CA SER A 228 15.27 0.52 2.96
C SER A 228 15.60 0.71 4.44
N ARG A 229 16.71 0.15 4.94
CA ARG A 229 17.08 0.26 6.36
C ARG A 229 17.26 1.72 6.81
N PHE A 230 17.83 2.57 5.96
CA PHE A 230 17.96 4.01 6.23
C PHE A 230 16.60 4.71 6.32
N ILE A 231 15.73 4.54 5.31
CA ILE A 231 14.39 5.14 5.29
C ILE A 231 13.58 4.69 6.50
N HIS A 232 13.56 3.38 6.77
CA HIS A 232 12.84 2.79 7.90
C HIS A 232 13.40 3.26 9.26
N SER A 233 14.70 3.53 9.38
CA SER A 233 15.30 4.15 10.57
C SER A 233 14.88 5.61 10.73
N MET A 234 14.91 6.38 9.64
CA MET A 234 14.55 7.79 9.64
C MET A 234 13.07 7.98 10.02
N MET A 235 12.18 7.13 9.51
CA MET A 235 10.75 7.14 9.86
C MET A 235 10.49 6.92 11.36
N LEU A 236 11.31 6.11 12.05
CA LEU A 236 11.19 5.90 13.51
C LEU A 236 11.66 7.09 14.33
N LYS A 237 12.53 7.95 13.78
CA LYS A 237 13.08 9.14 14.45
C LYS A 237 12.18 10.38 14.34
N VAL A 238 11.18 10.38 13.47
CA VAL A 238 10.25 11.51 13.30
C VAL A 238 9.27 11.53 14.49
N PRO A 239 9.19 12.62 15.29
CA PRO A 239 8.50 12.60 16.59
C PRO A 239 7.01 12.18 16.57
N MET A 240 6.25 12.56 15.55
CA MET A 240 4.84 12.13 15.41
C MET A 240 4.68 10.76 14.74
N LEU A 241 5.53 10.46 13.75
CA LEU A 241 5.37 9.26 12.91
C LEU A 241 5.98 8.02 13.56
N GLY A 242 7.09 8.16 14.28
CA GLY A 242 7.79 7.05 14.95
C GLY A 242 6.90 6.29 15.94
N PRO A 243 6.25 6.96 16.92
CA PRO A 243 5.32 6.31 17.85
C PRO A 243 4.14 5.64 17.14
N ILE A 244 3.62 6.23 16.06
CA ILE A 244 2.54 5.62 15.24
C ILE A 244 3.02 4.32 14.59
N ILE A 245 4.23 4.31 14.01
CA ILE A 245 4.81 3.11 13.38
C ILE A 245 5.08 2.02 14.42
N ILE A 246 5.66 2.39 15.56
CA ILE A 246 5.97 1.47 16.65
C ILE A 246 4.67 0.85 17.19
N GLY A 247 3.67 1.66 17.51
CA GLY A 247 2.36 1.18 17.96
C GLY A 247 1.66 0.31 16.90
N ALA A 248 1.68 0.69 15.62
CA ALA A 248 1.01 -0.06 14.56
C ALA A 248 1.72 -1.38 14.20
N ASP A 249 3.03 -1.49 14.42
CA ASP A 249 3.76 -2.74 14.31
C ASP A 249 3.58 -3.61 15.56
N LEU A 250 3.61 -3.02 16.76
CA LEU A 250 3.30 -3.72 18.01
C LEU A 250 1.88 -4.32 17.99
N ALA A 251 0.88 -3.56 17.55
CA ALA A 251 -0.49 -4.04 17.39
C ALA A 251 -0.55 -5.25 16.45
N ARG A 252 0.04 -5.14 15.25
CA ARG A 252 0.02 -6.22 14.25
C ARG A 252 0.82 -7.45 14.64
N SER A 253 1.94 -7.30 15.34
CA SER A 253 2.77 -8.42 15.77
C SER A 253 2.21 -9.09 17.03
N ALA A 254 1.75 -8.34 18.03
CA ALA A 254 1.08 -8.90 19.19
C ALA A 254 -0.25 -9.58 18.81
N GLY A 255 -1.04 -8.96 17.93
CA GLY A 255 -2.29 -9.54 17.45
C GLY A 255 -2.10 -10.80 16.59
N ALA A 256 -1.00 -10.87 15.84
CA ALA A 256 -0.60 -12.10 15.14
C ALA A 256 -0.15 -13.19 16.12
N LEU A 257 0.64 -12.86 17.14
CA LEU A 257 1.06 -13.82 18.18
C LEU A 257 -0.14 -14.38 18.94
N ALA A 258 -1.02 -13.51 19.46
CA ALA A 258 -2.25 -13.93 20.14
C ALA A 258 -3.10 -14.85 19.25
N SER A 259 -3.33 -14.44 18.00
CA SER A 259 -4.16 -15.20 17.05
C SER A 259 -3.57 -16.55 16.66
N LEU A 260 -2.24 -16.69 16.65
CA LEU A 260 -1.60 -17.97 16.33
C LEU A 260 -1.50 -18.88 17.58
N SER A 261 -1.25 -18.31 18.76
CA SER A 261 -1.21 -19.04 20.03
C SER A 261 -2.60 -19.54 20.44
N GLU A 262 -3.65 -18.75 20.23
CA GLU A 262 -5.06 -19.14 20.44
C GLU A 262 -5.44 -20.42 19.66
N VAL A 263 -4.84 -20.66 18.49
CA VAL A 263 -5.05 -21.86 17.65
C VAL A 263 -3.94 -22.90 17.85
N GLY A 264 -3.19 -22.82 18.96
CA GLY A 264 -2.24 -23.83 19.43
C GLY A 264 -0.89 -23.86 18.70
N LEU A 265 -0.53 -22.82 17.93
CA LEU A 265 0.77 -22.78 17.27
C LEU A 265 1.88 -22.45 18.29
N PRO A 266 2.98 -23.24 18.36
CA PRO A 266 4.07 -22.96 19.29
C PRO A 266 4.63 -21.54 19.16
N LEU A 267 4.91 -20.88 20.29
CA LEU A 267 5.31 -19.47 20.31
C LEU A 267 6.52 -19.14 19.38
N PRO A 268 7.57 -19.97 19.24
CA PRO A 268 8.65 -19.73 18.27
C PRO A 268 8.22 -19.80 16.79
N ASP A 269 7.24 -20.65 16.45
CA ASP A 269 6.63 -20.71 15.11
C ASP A 269 5.76 -19.46 14.89
N ALA A 270 4.92 -19.11 15.87
CA ALA A 270 4.08 -17.91 15.83
C ALA A 270 4.90 -16.62 15.62
N MET A 271 6.04 -16.51 16.30
CA MET A 271 6.98 -15.40 16.12
C MET A 271 7.58 -15.29 14.72
N GLU A 272 7.83 -16.42 14.03
CA GLU A 272 8.36 -16.41 12.67
C GLU A 272 7.39 -15.72 11.69
N VAL A 273 6.09 -15.80 11.98
CA VAL A 273 5.02 -15.16 11.20
C VAL A 273 4.73 -13.74 11.70
N ALA A 274 4.71 -13.52 13.01
CA ALA A 274 4.43 -12.22 13.61
C ALA A 274 5.49 -11.15 13.32
N GLN A 275 6.77 -11.52 13.14
CA GLN A 275 7.81 -10.60 12.67
C GLN A 275 7.53 -10.08 11.25
N GLU A 276 6.82 -10.85 10.41
CA GLU A 276 6.50 -10.45 9.03
C GLU A 276 5.32 -9.48 8.97
N THR A 277 4.45 -9.46 9.99
CA THR A 277 3.34 -8.51 10.06
C THR A 277 3.79 -7.10 10.40
N ALA A 278 4.95 -6.93 11.04
CA ALA A 278 5.63 -5.65 11.24
C ALA A 278 6.00 -5.03 9.87
N GLY A 279 5.58 -3.79 9.65
CA GLY A 279 5.86 -3.03 8.42
C GLY A 279 7.24 -2.39 8.41
N ASN A 280 7.82 -2.11 9.58
CA ASN A 280 9.15 -1.54 9.69
C ASN A 280 10.22 -2.64 9.76
N LEU A 281 11.22 -2.56 8.88
CA LEU A 281 12.33 -3.52 8.83
C LEU A 281 13.09 -3.63 10.15
N ILE A 282 13.26 -2.54 10.89
CA ILE A 282 14.02 -2.51 12.15
C ILE A 282 13.22 -3.17 13.28
N ILE A 283 11.90 -2.96 13.31
CA ILE A 283 11.02 -3.65 14.26
C ILE A 283 10.95 -5.14 13.94
N ARG A 284 10.90 -5.51 12.65
CA ARG A 284 11.02 -6.91 12.21
C ARG A 284 12.35 -7.55 12.65
N GLU A 285 13.47 -6.86 12.46
CA GLU A 285 14.80 -7.33 12.92
C GLU A 285 14.83 -7.51 14.45
N ALA A 286 14.24 -6.58 15.21
CA ALA A 286 14.10 -6.69 16.67
C ALA A 286 13.26 -7.90 17.11
N LEU A 287 12.10 -8.13 16.48
CA LEU A 287 11.25 -9.30 16.73
C LEU A 287 11.96 -10.61 16.34
N SER A 288 12.76 -10.61 15.27
CA SER A 288 13.56 -11.77 14.86
C SER A 288 14.63 -12.11 15.90
N ASN A 289 15.33 -11.10 16.43
CA ASN A 289 16.28 -11.28 17.53
C ASN A 289 15.60 -11.76 18.81
N ALA A 290 14.38 -11.30 19.10
CA ALA A 290 13.59 -11.78 20.23
C ALA A 290 13.17 -13.25 20.07
N ARG A 291 12.87 -13.70 18.85
CA ARG A 291 12.62 -15.13 18.56
C ARG A 291 13.84 -15.99 18.86
N LEU A 292 15.04 -15.54 18.49
CA LEU A 292 16.28 -16.23 18.85
C LEU A 292 16.51 -16.24 20.36
N GLY A 293 16.17 -15.14 21.06
CA GLY A 293 16.16 -15.06 22.52
C GLY A 293 15.23 -16.09 23.17
N LEU A 294 14.00 -16.22 22.67
CA LEU A 294 13.01 -17.20 23.14
C LEU A 294 13.52 -18.64 22.98
N ILE A 295 14.03 -18.99 21.80
CA ILE A 295 14.58 -20.33 21.51
C ILE A 295 15.76 -20.64 22.45
N ALA A 296 16.55 -19.63 22.82
CA ALA A 296 17.65 -19.74 23.78
C ALA A 296 17.21 -19.58 25.27
N GLY A 297 15.91 -19.58 25.57
CA GLY A 297 15.39 -19.50 26.96
C GLY A 297 15.50 -18.14 27.65
N ASN A 298 15.73 -17.05 26.92
CA ASN A 298 15.94 -15.71 27.48
C ASN A 298 14.66 -14.84 27.62
N GLY A 299 13.49 -15.37 27.23
CA GLY A 299 12.24 -14.61 27.10
C GLY A 299 12.21 -13.70 25.87
N LEU A 300 11.14 -12.90 25.73
CA LEU A 300 10.98 -11.89 24.67
C LEU A 300 11.27 -10.48 25.21
N ALA A 301 10.87 -10.21 26.44
CA ALA A 301 11.00 -8.90 27.07
C ALA A 301 12.46 -8.42 27.08
N ARG A 302 13.41 -9.26 27.54
CA ARG A 302 14.84 -8.90 27.61
C ARG A 302 15.48 -8.61 26.23
N PRO A 303 15.31 -9.44 25.18
CA PRO A 303 15.78 -9.09 23.84
C PRO A 303 15.18 -7.80 23.27
N LEU A 304 13.89 -7.55 23.49
CA LEU A 304 13.20 -6.36 22.97
C LEU A 304 13.61 -5.09 23.74
N GLU A 305 13.74 -5.17 25.06
CA GLU A 305 14.22 -4.09 25.94
C GLU A 305 15.60 -3.58 25.50
N LYS A 306 16.54 -4.49 25.21
CA LYS A 306 17.90 -4.16 24.73
C LYS A 306 17.94 -3.35 23.42
N THR A 307 16.85 -3.30 22.66
CA THR A 307 16.80 -2.50 21.42
C THR A 307 16.55 -1.01 21.67
N GLY A 308 15.95 -0.65 22.81
CA GLY A 308 15.52 0.72 23.10
C GLY A 308 14.41 1.28 22.18
N LEU A 309 13.81 0.44 21.33
CA LEU A 309 12.82 0.86 20.33
C LEU A 309 11.37 0.87 20.84
N PHE A 310 11.07 0.04 21.84
CA PHE A 310 9.70 -0.21 22.29
C PHE A 310 9.35 0.64 23.51
N PRO A 311 8.07 1.03 23.68
CA PRO A 311 7.65 1.79 24.85
C PRO A 311 7.90 1.00 26.15
N PRO A 312 8.35 1.65 27.25
CA PRO A 312 8.58 0.97 28.52
C PRO A 312 7.36 0.19 29.02
N THR A 313 6.15 0.71 28.79
CA THR A 313 4.89 0.04 29.14
C THR A 313 4.71 -1.30 28.40
N PHE A 314 5.04 -1.38 27.10
CA PHE A 314 5.00 -2.64 26.36
C PHE A 314 5.94 -3.68 26.95
N ILE A 315 7.19 -3.28 27.24
CA ILE A 315 8.21 -4.16 27.82
C ILE A 315 7.81 -4.64 29.22
N GLN A 316 7.27 -3.76 30.06
CA GLN A 316 6.79 -4.09 31.41
C GLN A 316 5.62 -5.07 31.38
N THR A 317 4.59 -4.82 30.55
CA THR A 317 3.45 -5.75 30.41
C THR A 317 3.92 -7.11 29.85
N LEU A 318 4.81 -7.11 28.86
CA LEU A 318 5.34 -8.35 28.29
C LEU A 318 6.13 -9.16 29.31
N LYS A 319 6.97 -8.50 30.13
CA LYS A 319 7.74 -9.14 31.20
C LYS A 319 6.81 -9.76 32.26
N VAL A 320 5.78 -9.04 32.71
CA VAL A 320 4.80 -9.59 33.66
C VAL A 320 4.04 -10.76 33.06
N ALA A 321 3.67 -10.70 31.77
CA ALA A 321 3.00 -11.79 31.08
C ALA A 321 3.91 -13.03 30.89
N GLU A 322 5.21 -12.84 30.67
CA GLU A 322 6.23 -13.91 30.68
C GLU A 322 6.37 -14.54 32.07
N ASP A 323 6.65 -13.72 33.08
CA ASP A 323 6.93 -14.18 34.46
C ASP A 323 5.70 -14.89 35.09
N THR A 324 4.48 -14.58 34.64
CA THR A 324 3.22 -15.22 35.10
C THR A 324 2.70 -16.31 34.16
N GLY A 325 3.33 -16.54 33.00
CA GLY A 325 2.84 -17.49 31.99
C GLY A 325 1.53 -17.09 31.30
N THR A 326 1.10 -15.83 31.39
CA THR A 326 -0.17 -15.30 30.86
C THR A 326 -0.01 -14.58 29.51
N LEU A 327 0.99 -14.97 28.72
CA LEU A 327 1.30 -14.37 27.41
C LEU A 327 0.09 -14.36 26.47
N ASP A 328 -0.63 -15.47 26.34
CA ASP A 328 -1.71 -15.61 25.34
C ASP A 328 -2.82 -14.58 25.53
N GLU A 329 -3.28 -14.40 26.78
CA GLU A 329 -4.31 -13.42 27.14
C GLU A 329 -3.80 -11.97 27.01
N ASN A 330 -2.56 -11.71 27.43
CA ASN A 330 -2.01 -10.35 27.42
C ASN A 330 -1.63 -9.87 26.02
N LEU A 331 -1.16 -10.74 25.12
CA LEU A 331 -0.85 -10.38 23.73
C LEU A 331 -2.08 -9.83 22.99
N ARG A 332 -3.27 -10.38 23.26
CA ARG A 332 -4.56 -9.88 22.75
C ARG A 332 -4.85 -8.45 23.25
N ARG A 333 -4.77 -8.24 24.56
CA ARG A 333 -4.99 -6.91 25.19
C ARG A 333 -3.97 -5.87 24.72
N MET A 334 -2.70 -6.25 24.62
CA MET A 334 -1.62 -5.39 24.11
C MET A 334 -1.86 -5.02 22.64
N SER A 335 -2.29 -5.98 21.82
CA SER A 335 -2.69 -5.72 20.42
C SER A 335 -3.79 -4.67 20.33
N GLU A 336 -4.87 -4.84 21.09
CA GLU A 336 -6.03 -3.94 21.09
C GLU A 336 -5.66 -2.53 21.61
N PHE A 337 -4.89 -2.45 22.69
CA PHE A 337 -4.38 -1.19 23.24
C PHE A 337 -3.57 -0.41 22.20
N TYR A 338 -2.56 -1.05 21.60
CA TYR A 338 -1.71 -0.38 20.61
C TYR A 338 -2.44 -0.10 19.29
N GLN A 339 -3.44 -0.91 18.92
CA GLN A 339 -4.30 -0.63 17.77
C GLN A 339 -5.16 0.62 18.00
N LYS A 340 -5.66 0.82 19.21
CA LYS A 340 -6.43 2.01 19.61
C LYS A 340 -5.53 3.25 19.71
N ASP A 341 -4.44 3.20 20.48
CA ASP A 341 -3.47 4.29 20.65
C ASP A 341 -2.90 4.75 19.30
N SER A 342 -2.55 3.82 18.40
CA SER A 342 -2.09 4.17 17.05
C SER A 342 -3.17 4.83 16.20
N SER A 343 -4.42 4.38 16.27
CA SER A 343 -5.55 4.99 15.56
C SER A 343 -5.83 6.42 16.08
N GLU A 344 -5.76 6.62 17.40
CA GLU A 344 -5.91 7.92 18.04
C GLU A 344 -4.77 8.87 17.65
N ARG A 345 -3.51 8.44 17.70
CA ARG A 345 -2.37 9.23 17.21
C ARG A 345 -2.48 9.59 15.73
N VAL A 346 -2.94 8.67 14.87
CA VAL A 346 -3.21 8.97 13.46
C VAL A 346 -4.30 10.03 13.31
N LYS A 347 -5.40 9.94 14.07
CA LYS A 347 -6.46 10.96 14.07
C LYS A 347 -5.94 12.32 14.53
N SER A 348 -5.16 12.38 15.62
CA SER A 348 -4.54 13.63 16.10
C SER A 348 -3.57 14.22 15.07
N MET A 349 -2.69 13.39 14.48
CA MET A 349 -1.76 13.84 13.45
C MET A 349 -2.48 14.39 12.22
N VAL A 350 -3.57 13.73 11.77
CA VAL A 350 -4.39 14.21 10.65
C VAL A 350 -5.17 15.48 11.03
N GLY A 351 -5.70 15.56 12.25
CA GLY A 351 -6.39 16.74 12.77
C GLY A 351 -5.52 17.99 12.84
N LEU A 352 -4.19 17.84 12.99
CA LEU A 352 -3.25 18.97 12.91
C LEU A 352 -3.00 19.46 11.47
N ILE A 353 -3.29 18.65 10.44
CA ILE A 353 -3.14 19.07 9.04
C ILE A 353 -4.17 20.16 8.69
N GLU A 354 -5.36 20.13 9.27
CA GLU A 354 -6.42 21.13 8.99
C GLU A 354 -6.05 22.55 9.45
N PRO A 355 -5.64 22.81 10.71
CA PRO A 355 -5.16 24.12 11.13
C PRO A 355 -3.94 24.58 10.32
N LEU A 356 -2.98 23.70 10.06
CA LEU A 356 -1.78 24.03 9.29
C LEU A 356 -2.11 24.39 7.83
N ALA A 357 -3.01 23.64 7.18
CA ALA A 357 -3.46 23.93 5.82
C ALA A 357 -4.27 25.24 5.77
N THR A 358 -5.15 25.47 6.74
CA THR A 358 -5.94 26.70 6.83
C THR A 358 -5.05 27.92 7.05
N ILE A 359 -4.06 27.84 7.95
CA ILE A 359 -3.06 28.89 8.16
C ILE A 359 -2.23 29.12 6.88
N ALA A 360 -1.79 28.05 6.20
CA ALA A 360 -1.03 28.17 4.96
C ALA A 360 -1.83 28.85 3.83
N VAL A 361 -3.11 28.50 3.66
CA VAL A 361 -4.01 29.14 2.69
C VAL A 361 -4.29 30.60 3.08
N ALA A 362 -4.55 30.89 4.35
CA ALA A 362 -4.77 32.26 4.84
C ALA A 362 -3.53 33.14 4.64
N LEU A 363 -2.33 32.63 4.92
CA LEU A 363 -1.07 33.33 4.65
C LEU A 363 -0.82 33.53 3.16
N ALA A 364 -1.13 32.54 2.31
CA ALA A 364 -0.99 32.67 0.86
C ALA A 364 -1.96 33.72 0.29
N VAL A 365 -3.24 33.68 0.66
CA VAL A 365 -4.25 34.66 0.23
C VAL A 365 -3.93 36.05 0.78
N GLY A 366 -3.51 36.15 2.05
CA GLY A 366 -3.09 37.42 2.66
C GLY A 366 -1.86 38.03 2.00
N PHE A 367 -0.86 37.21 1.64
CA PHE A 367 0.32 37.66 0.89
C PHE A 367 -0.06 38.16 -0.52
N ILE A 368 -0.94 37.45 -1.22
CA ILE A 368 -1.45 37.88 -2.54
C ILE A 368 -2.23 39.19 -2.41
N ALA A 369 -3.14 39.30 -1.43
CA ALA A 369 -3.90 40.52 -1.18
C ALA A 369 -2.98 41.70 -0.86
N MET A 370 -1.94 41.51 -0.05
CA MET A 370 -0.94 42.53 0.24
C MET A 370 -0.16 42.94 -1.02
N ALA A 371 0.24 41.98 -1.85
CA ALA A 371 0.94 42.21 -3.12
C ALA A 371 0.07 42.89 -4.20
N VAL A 372 -1.26 42.84 -4.08
CA VAL A 372 -2.24 43.51 -4.95
C VAL A 372 -2.63 44.90 -4.42
N ILE A 373 -2.83 45.05 -3.11
CA ILE A 373 -3.33 46.29 -2.49
C ILE A 373 -2.20 47.31 -2.21
N MET A 374 -1.02 46.87 -1.76
CA MET A 374 0.12 47.77 -1.52
C MET A 374 0.48 48.64 -2.74
N PRO A 375 0.52 48.12 -3.98
CA PRO A 375 0.69 48.94 -5.18
C PRO A 375 -0.37 50.07 -5.33
N MET A 376 -1.63 49.82 -4.98
CA MET A 376 -2.69 50.85 -5.06
C MET A 376 -2.41 52.04 -4.11
N TYR A 377 -1.85 51.78 -2.92
CA TYR A 377 -1.47 52.82 -1.98
C TYR A 377 -0.29 53.67 -2.45
N SER A 378 0.71 53.09 -3.16
CA SER A 378 1.81 53.89 -3.71
C SER A 378 1.31 54.87 -4.78
N ILE A 379 0.34 54.46 -5.59
CA ILE A 379 -0.32 55.31 -6.58
C ILE A 379 -1.08 56.46 -5.91
N LEU A 380 -1.92 56.17 -4.90
CA LEU A 380 -2.65 57.20 -4.16
C LEU A 380 -1.71 58.20 -3.45
N GLY A 381 -0.58 57.72 -2.92
CA GLY A 381 0.47 58.59 -2.36
C GLY A 381 1.10 59.52 -3.40
N SER A 382 1.28 59.06 -4.64
CA SER A 382 1.82 59.87 -5.72
C SER A 382 0.86 60.96 -6.27
N PHE A 383 -0.44 60.86 -5.98
CA PHE A 383 -1.44 61.88 -6.33
C PHE A 383 -1.70 62.91 -5.21
N THR A 384 -1.03 62.77 -4.06
CA THR A 384 -1.18 63.66 -2.89
C THR A 384 0.08 64.48 -2.57
N GLN A 385 1.04 64.48 -3.50
CA GLN A 385 2.10 65.50 -3.65
C GLN A 385 1.88 66.24 -4.97
#